data_AF-A0A6V7PYC7-F1
#
_entry.id   AF-A0A6V7PYC7-F1
#
_cell.length_a   1.000
_cell.length_b   1.000
_cell.length_c   1.000
_cell.angle_alpha   90.00
_cell.angle_beta   90.00
_cell.angle_gamma   90.00
#
_symmetry.space_group_name_H-M   'P 1'
#
loop_
_entity.id
_entity.type
_entity.pdbx_description
1 polymer ?
#
loop_
_entity_poly.entity_id
_entity_poly.type
_entity_poly.pdbx_seq_one_letter_code
_entity_poly.pdbx_strand_id
1 'polypeptide(L)'
;MPTTRFKFVAAENAANPEEVETSATSGSSEVRDLRSQLAILTDLVAQQAVAAQRQADVAHRQESRMKRLEDLLLQQAAAWEAQDSTPPAPVEDVAPRRRPPRPVFHERRLLLSLRRRFLWHQRLREKVDHWIVEKWLMHIEKLFHDTFVEKRDRVWFATHHLDGEAYRWWLDIRDNPNTDLSAISWKRFKELLLAKYFPESVKRKMEQDLRGLRQGDRTVAKYEWEFSRLLHCVPFVV
;
A
#
# COMPACT_ATOMS: atom_id res chain seq x y z
N MET A 1 -5.14 97.10 -65.26
CA MET A 1 -4.02 96.98 -64.30
C MET A 1 -4.56 96.55 -62.94
N PRO A 2 -4.45 95.27 -62.54
CA PRO A 2 -4.69 94.88 -61.16
C PRO A 2 -3.36 94.60 -60.44
N THR A 3 -3.18 95.19 -59.26
CA THR A 3 -2.01 94.98 -58.40
C THR A 3 -2.30 93.81 -57.46
N THR A 4 -1.71 92.65 -57.75
CA THR A 4 -1.76 91.45 -56.91
C THR A 4 -0.75 91.55 -55.77
N ARG A 5 -1.23 91.57 -54.53
CA ARG A 5 -0.45 91.55 -53.29
C ARG A 5 -0.34 90.09 -52.81
N PHE A 6 0.83 89.47 -52.97
CA PHE A 6 1.12 88.13 -52.45
C PHE A 6 1.17 88.13 -50.92
N LYS A 7 0.40 87.23 -50.29
CA LYS A 7 0.44 86.94 -48.85
C LYS A 7 1.40 85.78 -48.56
N PHE A 8 2.05 85.91 -47.41
CA PHE A 8 2.95 84.96 -46.74
C PHE A 8 2.39 83.53 -46.70
N VAL A 9 3.25 82.54 -46.99
CA VAL A 9 3.01 81.11 -46.73
C VAL A 9 3.38 80.85 -45.27
N ALA A 10 2.39 80.53 -44.44
CA ALA A 10 2.60 79.85 -43.16
C ALA A 10 2.44 78.35 -43.42
N ALA A 11 3.48 77.56 -43.12
CA ALA A 11 3.44 76.11 -43.18
C ALA A 11 2.55 75.60 -42.03
N GLU A 12 1.34 75.14 -42.39
CA GLU A 12 0.43 74.47 -41.47
C GLU A 12 0.80 72.99 -41.45
N ASN A 13 1.34 72.56 -40.30
CA ASN A 13 1.77 71.21 -40.04
C ASN A 13 0.52 70.32 -39.90
N ALA A 14 0.22 69.50 -40.90
CA ALA A 14 -0.85 68.52 -40.84
C ALA A 14 -0.45 67.40 -39.89
N ALA A 15 -0.95 67.46 -38.66
CA ALA A 15 -0.94 66.35 -37.72
C ALA A 15 -1.90 65.27 -38.22
N ASN A 16 -1.35 64.09 -38.51
CA ASN A 16 -2.08 62.86 -38.84
C ASN A 16 -2.86 62.35 -37.61
N PRO A 17 -4.19 62.14 -37.66
CA PRO A 17 -4.97 61.76 -36.49
C PRO A 17 -5.37 60.27 -36.49
N GLU A 18 -4.43 59.33 -36.67
CA GLU A 18 -4.78 57.90 -36.77
C GLU A 18 -4.05 56.93 -35.81
N GLU A 19 -3.27 57.38 -34.81
CA GLU A 19 -2.50 56.44 -33.96
C GLU A 19 -2.87 56.32 -32.47
N VAL A 20 -4.04 56.81 -32.02
CA VAL A 20 -4.33 56.85 -30.57
C VAL A 20 -5.30 55.75 -30.04
N GLU A 21 -5.98 54.96 -30.87
CA GLU A 21 -7.07 54.07 -30.38
C GLU A 21 -6.74 52.58 -30.16
N THR A 22 -5.51 52.11 -30.45
CA THR A 22 -5.21 50.66 -30.37
C THR A 22 -4.67 50.19 -29.01
N SER A 23 -4.20 51.09 -28.14
CA SER A 23 -3.56 50.72 -26.86
C SER A 23 -4.53 50.57 -25.68
N ALA A 24 -5.63 51.33 -25.64
CA ALA A 24 -6.63 51.26 -24.56
C ALA A 24 -7.46 49.96 -24.58
N THR A 25 -7.66 49.38 -25.76
CA THR A 25 -8.51 48.20 -25.97
C THR A 25 -7.77 46.89 -25.64
N SER A 26 -6.44 46.84 -25.86
CA SER A 26 -5.60 45.67 -25.58
C SER A 26 -5.51 45.38 -24.08
N GLY A 27 -5.23 46.40 -23.26
CA GLY A 27 -5.18 46.25 -21.79
C GLY A 27 -6.54 45.90 -21.16
N SER A 28 -7.65 46.32 -21.79
CA SER A 28 -9.00 45.95 -21.34
C SER A 28 -9.32 44.48 -21.60
N SER A 29 -8.77 43.89 -22.68
CA SER A 29 -8.95 42.47 -23.00
C SER A 29 -8.14 41.57 -22.06
N GLU A 30 -6.91 41.95 -21.74
CA GLU A 30 -6.02 41.22 -20.82
C GLU A 30 -6.56 41.24 -19.39
N VAL A 31 -7.08 42.38 -18.92
CA VAL A 31 -7.72 42.49 -17.61
C VAL A 31 -9.00 41.65 -17.54
N ARG A 32 -9.75 41.54 -18.64
CA ARG A 32 -10.94 40.68 -18.72
C ARG A 32 -10.57 39.20 -18.72
N ASP A 33 -9.49 38.83 -19.40
CA ASP A 33 -8.97 37.46 -19.41
C ASP A 33 -8.46 37.05 -18.02
N LEU A 34 -7.65 37.89 -17.37
CA LEU A 34 -7.18 37.66 -16.00
C LEU A 34 -8.31 37.54 -14.98
N ARG A 35 -9.37 38.35 -15.11
CA ARG A 35 -10.58 38.22 -14.27
C ARG A 35 -11.32 36.90 -14.51
N SER A 36 -11.37 36.45 -15.76
CA SER A 36 -11.97 35.16 -16.11
C SER A 36 -11.15 33.99 -15.57
N GLN A 37 -9.82 34.06 -15.67
CA GLN A 37 -8.90 33.08 -15.08
C GLN A 37 -9.01 33.05 -13.55
N LEU A 38 -9.09 34.21 -12.89
CA LEU A 38 -9.28 34.30 -11.44
C LEU A 38 -10.62 33.68 -11.01
N ALA A 39 -11.69 33.87 -11.78
CA ALA A 39 -12.99 33.27 -11.51
C ALA A 39 -12.95 31.73 -11.59
N ILE A 40 -12.26 31.17 -12.60
CA ILE A 40 -12.07 29.72 -12.75
C ILE A 40 -11.26 29.15 -11.59
N LEU A 41 -10.16 29.82 -11.20
CA LEU A 41 -9.34 29.39 -10.07
C LEU A 41 -10.11 29.43 -8.75
N THR A 42 -10.95 30.45 -8.56
CA THR A 42 -11.80 30.57 -7.38
C THR A 42 -12.84 29.45 -7.31
N ASP A 43 -13.47 29.12 -8.44
CA ASP A 43 -14.43 28.01 -8.51
C ASP A 43 -13.76 26.66 -8.25
N LEU A 44 -12.55 26.45 -8.77
CA LEU A 44 -11.78 25.22 -8.53
C LEU A 44 -11.42 25.05 -7.05
N VAL A 45 -10.98 26.13 -6.37
CA VAL A 45 -10.69 26.10 -4.93
C VAL A 45 -11.96 25.83 -4.12
N ALA A 46 -13.09 26.43 -4.50
CA ALA A 46 -14.38 26.16 -3.87
C ALA A 46 -14.81 24.70 -4.04
N GLN A 47 -14.66 24.14 -5.24
CA GLN A 47 -14.94 22.72 -5.52
C GLN A 47 -14.02 21.79 -4.72
N GLN A 48 -12.74 22.13 -4.57
CA GLN A 48 -11.79 21.36 -3.78
C GLN A 48 -12.14 21.38 -2.28
N ALA A 49 -12.59 22.53 -1.75
CA ALA A 49 -13.05 22.65 -0.37
C ALA A 49 -14.29 21.77 -0.11
N VAL A 50 -15.25 21.76 -1.04
CA VAL A 50 -16.43 20.89 -0.96
C VAL A 50 -16.05 19.41 -1.05
N ALA A 51 -15.09 19.05 -1.90
CA ALA A 51 -14.59 17.68 -1.99
C ALA A 51 -13.90 17.22 -0.71
N ALA A 52 -13.09 18.08 -0.10
CA ALA A 52 -12.43 17.82 1.18
C ALA A 52 -13.45 17.63 2.32
N GLN A 53 -14.50 18.47 2.36
CA GLN A 53 -15.56 18.33 3.35
C GLN A 53 -16.31 17.00 3.21
N ARG A 54 -16.65 16.60 1.98
CA ARG A 54 -17.31 15.31 1.72
C ARG A 54 -16.46 14.13 2.17
N GLN A 55 -15.15 14.20 2.00
CA GLN A 55 -14.22 13.18 2.48
C GLN A 55 -14.17 13.14 4.01
N ALA A 56 -14.14 14.30 4.67
CA ALA A 56 -14.22 14.38 6.14
C ALA A 56 -15.53 13.77 6.67
N ASP A 57 -16.66 14.05 6.02
CA ASP A 57 -17.96 13.47 6.41
C ASP A 57 -18.01 11.95 6.21
N VAL A 58 -17.36 11.42 5.16
CA VAL A 58 -17.24 9.97 4.97
C VAL A 58 -16.34 9.35 6.05
N ALA A 59 -15.21 9.97 6.36
CA ALA A 59 -14.31 9.51 7.41
C ALA A 59 -14.99 9.51 8.79
N HIS A 60 -15.70 10.59 9.13
CA HIS A 60 -16.43 10.70 10.38
C HIS A 60 -17.58 9.66 10.48
N ARG A 61 -18.26 9.38 9.36
CA ARG A 61 -19.25 8.30 9.30
C ARG A 61 -18.63 6.92 9.51
N GLN A 62 -17.45 6.68 8.94
CA GLN A 62 -16.71 5.43 9.16
C GLN A 62 -16.26 5.27 10.61
N GLU A 63 -15.72 6.33 11.22
CA GLU A 63 -15.33 6.35 12.62
C GLU A 63 -16.52 6.10 13.55
N SER A 64 -17.64 6.79 13.31
CA SER A 64 -18.90 6.57 14.04
C SER A 64 -19.46 5.16 13.85
N ARG A 65 -19.16 4.49 12.73
CA ARG A 65 -19.53 3.08 12.53
C ARG A 65 -18.60 2.16 13.33
N MET A 66 -17.30 2.45 13.37
CA MET A 66 -16.34 1.68 14.16
C MET A 66 -16.58 1.80 15.65
N LYS A 67 -16.85 3.00 16.16
CA LYS A 67 -17.12 3.22 17.59
C LYS A 67 -18.37 2.47 18.05
N ARG A 68 -19.42 2.44 17.23
CA ARG A 68 -20.61 1.60 17.51
C ARG A 68 -20.29 0.11 17.55
N LEU A 69 -19.39 -0.39 16.69
CA LEU A 69 -18.96 -1.78 16.75
C LEU A 69 -18.15 -2.05 18.02
N GLU A 70 -17.30 -1.11 18.44
CA GLU A 70 -16.54 -1.21 19.69
C GLU A 70 -17.45 -1.24 20.92
N ASP A 71 -18.43 -0.34 20.99
CA ASP A 71 -19.42 -0.32 22.08
C ASP A 71 -20.23 -1.62 22.16
N LEU A 72 -20.62 -2.17 21.01
CA LEU A 72 -21.31 -3.47 20.95
C LEU A 72 -20.43 -4.63 21.45
N LEU A 73 -19.14 -4.61 21.12
CA LEU A 73 -18.18 -5.62 21.60
C LEU A 73 -17.96 -5.49 23.12
N LEU A 74 -17.88 -4.27 23.65
CA LEU A 74 -17.78 -4.03 25.09
C LEU A 74 -19.04 -4.47 25.83
N GLN A 75 -20.22 -4.21 25.27
CA GLN A 75 -21.49 -4.64 25.85
C GLN A 75 -21.61 -6.17 25.89
N GLN A 76 -21.18 -6.86 24.83
CA GLN A 76 -21.19 -8.32 24.78
C GLN A 76 -20.19 -8.94 25.77
N ALA A 77 -19.03 -8.31 25.97
CA ALA A 77 -18.06 -8.74 26.97
C ALA A 77 -18.61 -8.61 28.41
N ALA A 78 -19.26 -7.49 28.73
CA ALA A 78 -19.90 -7.29 30.03
C ALA A 78 -21.06 -8.27 30.28
N ALA A 79 -21.83 -8.59 29.24
CA ALA A 79 -22.88 -9.60 29.32
C ALA A 79 -22.33 -11.00 29.61
N TRP A 80 -21.16 -11.34 29.06
CA TRP A 80 -20.46 -12.59 29.36
C TRP A 80 -19.93 -12.65 30.79
N GLU A 81 -19.39 -11.55 31.32
CA GLU A 81 -18.91 -11.48 32.72
C GLU A 81 -20.05 -11.60 33.74
N ALA A 82 -21.23 -11.04 33.44
CA ALA A 82 -22.41 -11.19 34.30
C ALA A 82 -22.93 -12.64 34.39
N GLN A 83 -22.69 -13.44 33.34
CA GLN A 83 -23.19 -14.82 33.26
C GLN A 83 -22.39 -15.79 34.15
N ASP A 84 -21.11 -15.48 34.43
CA ASP A 84 -20.24 -16.25 35.32
C ASP A 84 -20.47 -15.96 36.83
N SER A 85 -21.28 -14.93 37.18
CA SER A 85 -21.46 -14.46 38.57
C SER A 85 -22.72 -14.98 39.28
N THR A 86 -23.46 -15.94 38.71
CA THR A 86 -24.64 -16.52 39.38
C THR A 86 -24.19 -17.59 40.40
N PRO A 87 -24.54 -17.50 41.70
CA PRO A 87 -24.18 -18.52 42.68
C PRO A 87 -24.78 -19.89 42.29
N PRO A 88 -24.03 -21.00 42.37
CA PRO A 88 -24.56 -22.31 41.95
C PRO A 88 -25.61 -22.81 42.96
N ALA A 89 -26.77 -23.19 42.45
CA ALA A 89 -27.78 -23.96 43.18
C ALA A 89 -27.25 -25.36 43.56
N PRO A 90 -27.83 -26.04 44.58
CA PRO A 90 -27.33 -27.32 45.07
C PRO A 90 -27.34 -28.39 43.99
N VAL A 91 -26.20 -29.08 43.88
CA VAL A 91 -25.87 -30.10 42.89
C VAL A 91 -26.78 -31.32 43.03
N GLU A 92 -27.63 -31.57 42.04
CA GLU A 92 -28.14 -32.91 41.75
C GLU A 92 -27.28 -33.59 40.69
N ASP A 93 -26.93 -34.83 41.03
CA ASP A 93 -26.05 -35.76 40.35
C ASP A 93 -26.59 -36.14 38.96
N VAL A 94 -25.99 -35.57 37.90
CA VAL A 94 -26.24 -36.01 36.52
C VAL A 94 -24.91 -36.05 35.77
N ALA A 95 -24.40 -37.28 35.57
CA ALA A 95 -23.55 -37.83 34.51
C ALA A 95 -22.51 -36.90 33.81
N PRO A 96 -21.31 -37.38 33.44
CA PRO A 96 -20.26 -36.52 32.88
C PRO A 96 -20.69 -35.98 31.50
N ARG A 97 -21.29 -34.78 31.49
CA ARG A 97 -21.53 -34.01 30.28
C ARG A 97 -20.16 -33.66 29.72
N ARG A 98 -19.85 -34.24 28.57
CA ARG A 98 -18.71 -33.86 27.74
C ARG A 98 -18.75 -32.33 27.57
N ARG A 99 -17.78 -31.65 28.17
CA ARG A 99 -17.60 -30.20 28.00
C ARG A 99 -17.44 -29.92 26.50
N PRO A 100 -18.19 -28.97 25.90
CA PRO A 100 -17.86 -28.52 24.56
C PRO A 100 -16.43 -27.94 24.58
N PRO A 101 -15.64 -28.11 23.51
CA PRO A 101 -14.29 -27.55 23.45
C PRO A 101 -14.38 -26.04 23.64
N ARG A 102 -13.61 -25.52 24.59
CA ARG A 102 -13.47 -24.07 24.81
C ARG A 102 -13.08 -23.40 23.48
N PRO A 103 -13.64 -22.24 23.12
CA PRO A 103 -13.21 -21.51 21.93
C PRO A 103 -11.72 -21.20 22.06
N VAL A 104 -10.98 -21.65 21.06
CA VAL A 104 -9.52 -21.57 20.94
C VAL A 104 -9.13 -20.09 20.93
N PHE A 105 -8.38 -19.65 21.94
CA PHE A 105 -7.82 -18.31 22.04
C PHE A 105 -6.76 -18.07 20.94
N HIS A 106 -7.14 -17.80 19.69
CA HIS A 106 -6.22 -17.41 18.60
C HIS A 106 -6.64 -16.11 17.86
N GLU A 107 -7.89 -15.68 17.95
CA GLU A 107 -8.41 -14.64 17.05
C GLU A 107 -7.89 -13.21 17.33
N ARG A 108 -7.73 -12.83 18.61
CA ARG A 108 -7.42 -11.42 18.95
C ARG A 108 -6.00 -10.97 18.58
N ARG A 109 -5.03 -11.90 18.45
CA ARG A 109 -3.65 -11.59 18.02
C ARG A 109 -3.42 -11.85 16.52
N LEU A 110 -4.20 -12.76 15.92
CA LEU A 110 -4.26 -12.95 14.46
C LEU A 110 -4.76 -11.68 13.74
N LEU A 111 -5.69 -10.93 14.33
CA LEU A 111 -6.15 -9.64 13.78
C LEU A 111 -5.02 -8.59 13.68
N LEU A 112 -4.06 -8.58 14.61
CA LEU A 112 -2.89 -7.70 14.54
C LEU A 112 -1.87 -8.19 13.48
N SER A 113 -1.79 -9.49 13.24
CA SER A 113 -0.99 -10.04 12.13
C SER A 113 -1.63 -9.75 10.76
N LEU A 114 -2.97 -9.78 10.68
CA LEU A 114 -3.75 -9.35 9.51
C LEU A 114 -3.60 -7.84 9.24
N ARG A 115 -3.38 -7.01 10.27
CA ARG A 115 -3.05 -5.58 10.10
C ARG A 115 -1.67 -5.38 9.44
N ARG A 116 -0.72 -6.33 9.58
CA ARG A 116 0.58 -6.32 8.89
C ARG A 116 0.55 -7.04 7.53
N ARG A 117 -0.57 -7.64 7.14
CA ARG A 117 -0.84 -8.11 5.77
C ARG A 117 -0.61 -7.00 4.75
N PHE A 118 -0.90 -5.75 5.15
CA PHE A 118 -0.68 -4.52 4.38
C PHE A 118 0.76 -4.28 3.89
N LEU A 119 1.78 -4.90 4.49
CA LEU A 119 3.16 -4.76 4.01
C LEU A 119 3.50 -5.67 2.82
N TRP A 120 2.60 -6.58 2.43
CA TRP A 120 2.68 -7.36 1.19
C TRP A 120 1.88 -6.75 0.02
N HIS A 121 1.29 -5.57 0.20
CA HIS A 121 0.39 -4.99 -0.81
C HIS A 121 1.06 -4.11 -1.88
N GLN A 122 2.38 -3.92 -1.90
CA GLN A 122 2.98 -2.89 -2.77
C GLN A 122 4.07 -3.33 -3.75
N ARG A 123 4.36 -4.63 -3.95
CA ARG A 123 5.40 -4.98 -4.95
C ARG A 123 5.45 -6.44 -5.42
N LEU A 124 4.38 -6.93 -6.04
CA LEU A 124 4.42 -8.20 -6.78
C LEU A 124 3.91 -8.04 -8.22
N ARG A 125 4.46 -7.05 -8.93
CA ARG A 125 4.19 -6.95 -10.37
C ARG A 125 5.44 -7.14 -11.23
N GLU A 126 6.65 -7.01 -10.68
CA GLU A 126 7.88 -7.18 -11.44
C GLU A 126 8.98 -7.75 -10.54
N LYS A 127 9.44 -8.97 -10.86
CA LYS A 127 10.60 -9.69 -10.30
C LYS A 127 10.64 -9.76 -8.76
N VAL A 128 10.22 -10.91 -8.21
CA VAL A 128 10.39 -11.21 -6.80
C VAL A 128 11.87 -11.41 -6.51
N ASP A 129 12.51 -10.41 -5.92
CA ASP A 129 13.89 -10.53 -5.44
C ASP A 129 13.97 -11.50 -4.24
N HIS A 130 15.09 -12.23 -4.11
CA HIS A 130 15.35 -13.16 -2.99
C HIS A 130 15.17 -12.53 -1.61
N TRP A 131 15.65 -11.30 -1.46
CA TRP A 131 15.58 -10.58 -0.20
C TRP A 131 14.12 -10.36 0.27
N ILE A 132 13.14 -10.31 -0.64
CA ILE A 132 11.73 -10.15 -0.29
C ILE A 132 11.17 -11.43 0.33
N VAL A 133 11.47 -12.58 -0.28
CA VAL A 133 11.03 -13.90 0.22
C VAL A 133 11.73 -14.23 1.54
N GLU A 134 13.02 -13.92 1.65
CA GLU A 134 13.79 -14.13 2.87
C GLU A 134 13.32 -13.22 4.01
N LYS A 135 13.07 -11.93 3.75
CA LYS A 135 12.50 -11.03 4.77
C LYS A 135 11.11 -11.48 5.21
N TRP A 136 10.29 -11.99 4.30
CA TRP A 136 9.00 -12.56 4.66
C TRP A 136 9.17 -13.81 5.54
N LEU A 137 10.06 -14.74 5.18
CA LEU A 137 10.36 -15.92 5.98
C LEU A 137 10.82 -15.53 7.40
N MET A 138 11.75 -14.58 7.51
CA MET A 138 12.22 -14.07 8.80
C MET A 138 11.09 -13.42 9.60
N HIS A 139 10.20 -12.67 8.94
CA HIS A 139 9.04 -12.07 9.60
C HIS A 139 8.07 -13.12 10.13
N ILE A 140 7.78 -14.15 9.35
CA ILE A 140 6.90 -15.26 9.76
C ILE A 140 7.53 -16.09 10.89
N GLU A 141 8.83 -16.38 10.82
CA GLU A 141 9.53 -17.08 11.89
C GLU A 141 9.57 -16.28 13.18
N LYS A 142 9.72 -14.95 13.08
CA LYS A 142 9.54 -14.05 14.22
C LYS A 142 8.13 -14.11 14.78
N LEU A 143 7.09 -14.11 13.93
CA LEU A 143 5.71 -14.27 14.39
C LEU A 143 5.50 -15.60 15.11
N PHE A 144 6.08 -16.71 14.65
CA PHE A 144 5.98 -17.98 15.37
C PHE A 144 6.53 -17.90 16.79
N HIS A 145 7.64 -17.17 16.97
CA HIS A 145 8.23 -16.95 18.29
C HIS A 145 7.34 -16.04 19.15
N ASP A 146 6.92 -14.90 18.60
CA ASP A 146 6.14 -13.88 19.33
C ASP A 146 4.70 -14.35 19.70
N THR A 147 4.17 -15.33 18.96
CA THR A 147 2.79 -15.85 19.13
C THR A 147 2.74 -17.29 19.62
N PHE A 148 3.89 -17.90 19.92
CA PHE A 148 4.02 -19.27 20.43
C PHE A 148 3.31 -20.32 19.56
N VAL A 149 3.44 -20.21 18.23
CA VAL A 149 2.82 -21.17 17.29
C VAL A 149 3.51 -22.52 17.36
N GLU A 150 2.73 -23.57 17.65
CA GLU A 150 3.19 -24.95 17.68
C GLU A 150 3.70 -25.41 16.31
N LYS A 151 4.70 -26.30 16.31
CA LYS A 151 5.35 -26.78 15.07
C LYS A 151 4.36 -27.33 14.04
N ARG A 152 3.28 -27.96 14.51
CA ARG A 152 2.24 -28.56 13.65
C ARG A 152 1.39 -27.51 12.92
N ASP A 153 1.23 -26.32 13.48
CA ASP A 153 0.35 -25.28 12.95
C ASP A 153 1.10 -24.20 12.15
N ARG A 154 2.44 -24.25 12.14
CA ARG A 154 3.30 -23.26 11.46
C ARG A 154 3.02 -23.12 9.97
N VAL A 155 2.83 -24.24 9.26
CA VAL A 155 2.56 -24.20 7.82
C VAL A 155 1.19 -23.57 7.56
N TRP A 156 0.17 -24.00 8.30
CA TRP A 156 -1.16 -23.40 8.20
C TRP A 156 -1.12 -21.89 8.47
N PHE A 157 -0.47 -21.49 9.56
CA PHE A 157 -0.29 -20.08 9.93
C PHE A 157 0.41 -19.27 8.83
N ALA A 158 1.51 -19.78 8.29
CA ALA A 158 2.26 -19.09 7.23
C ALA A 158 1.45 -18.97 5.94
N THR A 159 0.69 -20.01 5.57
CA THR A 159 -0.10 -20.02 4.34
C THR A 159 -1.29 -19.07 4.40
N HIS A 160 -1.81 -18.79 5.60
CA HIS A 160 -2.79 -17.73 5.82
C HIS A 160 -2.22 -16.32 5.57
N HIS A 161 -0.90 -16.16 5.63
CA HIS A 161 -0.20 -14.91 5.33
C HIS A 161 0.29 -14.82 3.88
N LEU A 162 0.03 -15.83 3.05
CA LEU A 162 0.25 -15.75 1.61
C LEU A 162 -0.94 -15.02 0.97
N ASP A 163 -0.68 -14.25 -0.08
CA ASP A 163 -1.71 -13.58 -0.87
C ASP A 163 -1.37 -13.65 -2.37
N GLY A 164 -2.35 -13.33 -3.21
CA GLY A 164 -2.19 -13.25 -4.66
C GLY A 164 -1.64 -14.53 -5.29
N GLU A 165 -0.57 -14.40 -6.08
CA GLU A 165 0.07 -15.53 -6.79
C GLU A 165 0.67 -16.57 -5.83
N ALA A 166 1.22 -16.12 -4.70
CA ALA A 166 1.81 -17.02 -3.70
C ALA A 166 0.74 -17.93 -3.07
N TYR A 167 -0.43 -17.36 -2.77
CA TYR A 167 -1.54 -18.13 -2.23
C TYR A 167 -2.10 -19.11 -3.28
N ARG A 168 -2.26 -18.69 -4.55
CA ARG A 168 -2.68 -19.59 -5.63
C ARG A 168 -1.73 -20.76 -5.81
N TRP A 169 -0.42 -20.51 -5.83
CA TRP A 169 0.59 -21.57 -5.89
C TRP A 169 0.46 -22.56 -4.71
N TRP A 170 0.18 -22.06 -3.50
CA TRP A 170 -0.03 -22.93 -2.36
C TRP A 170 -1.31 -23.78 -2.50
N LEU A 171 -2.39 -23.22 -3.05
CA LEU A 171 -3.61 -23.98 -3.36
C LEU A 171 -3.32 -25.11 -4.34
N ASP A 172 -2.51 -24.87 -5.38
CA ASP A 172 -2.14 -25.90 -6.35
C ASP A 172 -1.38 -27.07 -5.70
N ILE A 173 -0.51 -26.79 -4.72
CA ILE A 173 0.20 -27.83 -3.94
C ILE A 173 -0.75 -28.58 -3.03
N ARG A 174 -1.69 -27.87 -2.41
CA ARG A 174 -2.66 -28.41 -1.47
C ARG A 174 -3.68 -29.31 -2.15
N ASP A 175 -4.15 -28.93 -3.32
CA ASP A 175 -5.18 -29.64 -4.06
C ASP A 175 -4.59 -30.78 -4.92
N ASN A 176 -3.26 -30.92 -4.94
CA ASN A 176 -2.57 -32.04 -5.58
C ASN A 176 -2.80 -33.34 -4.77
N PRO A 177 -3.46 -34.36 -5.35
CA PRO A 177 -3.79 -35.61 -4.65
C PRO A 177 -2.57 -36.44 -4.23
N ASN A 178 -1.38 -36.16 -4.80
CA ASN A 178 -0.13 -36.83 -4.45
C ASN A 178 0.62 -36.15 -3.28
N THR A 179 0.11 -35.02 -2.77
CA THR A 179 0.74 -34.28 -1.68
C THR A 179 0.12 -34.66 -0.34
N ASP A 180 0.89 -35.28 0.56
CA ASP A 180 0.48 -35.41 1.95
C ASP A 180 0.75 -34.10 2.72
N LEU A 181 -0.30 -33.29 2.86
CA LEU A 181 -0.25 -32.01 3.58
C LEU A 181 0.09 -32.16 5.06
N SER A 182 -0.27 -33.30 5.66
CA SER A 182 0.02 -33.56 7.07
C SER A 182 1.50 -33.85 7.32
N ALA A 183 2.22 -34.28 6.29
CA ALA A 183 3.67 -34.50 6.31
C ALA A 183 4.49 -33.24 5.95
N ILE A 184 3.86 -32.15 5.50
CA ILE A 184 4.58 -30.91 5.20
C ILE A 184 4.97 -30.22 6.50
N SER A 185 6.18 -30.49 6.95
CA SER A 185 6.82 -29.72 8.02
C SER A 185 7.13 -28.29 7.57
N TRP A 186 7.31 -27.37 8.53
CA TRP A 186 7.78 -26.00 8.25
C TRP A 186 9.06 -25.99 7.39
N LYS A 187 9.99 -26.91 7.66
CA LYS A 187 11.23 -27.05 6.86
C LYS A 187 10.90 -27.35 5.39
N ARG A 188 10.01 -28.32 5.15
CA ARG A 188 9.61 -28.70 3.79
C ARG A 188 8.88 -27.57 3.07
N PHE A 189 8.03 -26.85 3.77
CA PHE A 189 7.37 -25.66 3.22
C PHE A 189 8.38 -24.60 2.74
N LYS A 190 9.41 -24.30 3.55
CA LYS A 190 10.47 -23.36 3.15
C LYS A 190 11.21 -23.80 1.89
N GLU A 191 11.55 -25.09 1.80
CA GLU A 191 12.20 -25.66 0.60
C GLU A 191 11.32 -25.50 -0.65
N LEU A 192 10.02 -25.79 -0.54
CA LEU A 192 9.06 -25.65 -1.64
C LEU A 192 8.91 -24.19 -2.08
N LEU A 193 8.80 -23.28 -1.10
CA LEU A 193 8.69 -21.85 -1.35
C LEU A 193 9.93 -21.32 -2.07
N LEU A 194 11.12 -21.67 -1.57
CA LEU A 194 12.38 -21.26 -2.21
C LEU A 194 12.55 -21.90 -3.59
N ALA A 195 12.14 -23.14 -3.80
CA ALA A 195 12.21 -23.78 -5.11
C ALA A 195 11.27 -23.12 -6.14
N LYS A 196 10.10 -22.63 -5.73
CA LYS A 196 9.14 -21.93 -6.59
C LYS A 196 9.68 -20.57 -7.06
N TYR A 197 10.22 -19.78 -6.13
CA TYR A 197 10.69 -18.42 -6.43
C TYR A 197 12.16 -18.35 -6.89
N PHE A 198 12.97 -19.34 -6.50
CA PHE A 198 14.40 -19.45 -6.81
C PHE A 198 14.73 -20.83 -7.38
N PRO A 199 14.24 -21.16 -8.59
CA PRO A 199 14.67 -22.36 -9.28
C PRO A 199 16.16 -22.27 -9.62
N GLU A 200 16.80 -23.41 -9.87
CA GLU A 200 18.23 -23.51 -10.13
C GLU A 200 18.71 -22.65 -11.31
N SER A 201 17.85 -22.40 -12.29
CA SER A 201 18.13 -21.47 -13.40
C SER A 201 18.32 -20.03 -12.93
N VAL A 202 17.50 -19.56 -11.98
CA VAL A 202 17.60 -18.21 -11.40
C VAL A 202 18.85 -18.10 -10.54
N LYS A 203 19.15 -19.12 -9.73
CA LYS A 203 20.38 -19.17 -8.94
C LYS A 203 21.63 -19.10 -9.80
N ARG A 204 21.73 -19.95 -10.83
CA ARG A 204 22.86 -19.94 -11.77
C ARG A 204 23.04 -18.59 -12.48
N LYS A 205 21.93 -17.93 -12.83
CA LYS A 205 21.97 -16.59 -13.40
C LYS A 205 22.51 -15.56 -12.40
N MET A 206 22.03 -15.59 -11.16
CA MET A 206 22.52 -14.70 -10.10
C MET A 206 24.01 -14.92 -9.81
N GLU A 207 24.50 -16.15 -9.81
CA GLU A 207 25.93 -16.45 -9.69
C GLU A 207 26.74 -15.90 -10.87
N GLN A 208 26.22 -16.02 -12.09
CA GLN A 208 26.85 -15.47 -13.28
C GLN A 208 26.91 -13.93 -13.21
N ASP A 209 25.81 -13.30 -12.80
CA ASP A 209 25.70 -11.87 -12.60
C ASP A 209 26.67 -11.39 -11.51
N LEU A 210 26.84 -12.16 -10.42
CA LEU A 210 27.81 -11.89 -9.36
C LEU A 210 29.25 -12.03 -9.85
N ARG A 211 29.59 -13.12 -10.58
CA ARG A 211 30.92 -13.34 -11.17
C ARG A 211 31.28 -12.23 -12.16
N GLY A 212 30.30 -11.77 -12.93
CA GLY A 212 30.42 -10.69 -13.90
C GLY A 212 30.32 -9.28 -13.29
N LEU A 213 29.97 -9.15 -12.01
CA LEU A 213 29.80 -7.84 -11.40
C LEU A 213 31.15 -7.14 -11.32
N ARG A 214 31.21 -5.95 -11.91
CA ARG A 214 32.32 -5.01 -11.83
C ARG A 214 31.74 -3.64 -11.52
N GLN A 215 32.46 -2.86 -10.72
CA GLN A 215 32.03 -1.50 -10.39
C GLN A 215 31.90 -0.64 -11.66
N GLY A 216 32.92 -0.65 -12.53
CA GLY A 216 32.95 0.18 -13.73
C GLY A 216 32.71 1.65 -13.39
N ASP A 217 31.87 2.33 -14.16
CA ASP A 217 31.51 3.75 -13.98
C ASP A 217 30.44 3.98 -12.89
N ARG A 218 30.04 2.94 -12.15
CA ARG A 218 29.01 3.04 -11.11
C ARG A 218 29.60 3.67 -9.84
N THR A 219 28.77 4.41 -9.12
CA THR A 219 29.13 4.86 -7.76
C THR A 219 29.33 3.67 -6.83
N VAL A 220 30.23 3.80 -5.86
CA VAL A 220 30.56 2.75 -4.88
C VAL A 220 29.29 2.26 -4.18
N ALA A 221 28.40 3.17 -3.76
CA ALA A 221 27.14 2.82 -3.10
C ALA A 221 26.20 1.97 -3.99
N LYS A 222 26.13 2.26 -5.30
CA LYS A 222 25.30 1.48 -6.23
C LYS A 222 25.89 0.11 -6.48
N TYR A 223 27.22 0.01 -6.56
CA TYR A 223 27.91 -1.27 -6.67
C TYR A 223 27.75 -2.11 -5.40
N GLU A 224 27.95 -1.53 -4.23
CA GLU A 224 27.78 -2.18 -2.93
C GLU A 224 26.37 -2.72 -2.75
N TRP A 225 25.35 -1.92 -3.11
CA TRP A 225 23.95 -2.36 -3.05
C TRP A 225 23.69 -3.55 -3.98
N GLU A 226 24.15 -3.50 -5.23
CA GLU A 226 24.03 -4.59 -6.20
C GLU A 226 24.76 -5.86 -5.76
N PHE A 227 25.99 -5.70 -5.27
CA PHE A 227 26.82 -6.77 -4.77
C PHE A 227 26.19 -7.45 -3.55
N SER A 228 25.75 -6.67 -2.57
CA SER A 228 25.07 -7.18 -1.37
C SER A 228 23.76 -7.88 -1.75
N ARG A 229 22.98 -7.30 -2.66
CA ARG A 229 21.75 -7.92 -3.17
C ARG A 229 22.05 -9.29 -3.78
N LEU A 230 23.04 -9.39 -4.65
CA LEU A 230 23.42 -10.66 -5.30
C LEU A 230 24.01 -11.67 -4.30
N LEU A 231 24.83 -11.24 -3.35
CA LEU A 231 25.39 -12.11 -2.29
C LEU A 231 24.30 -12.71 -1.40
N HIS A 232 23.32 -11.91 -0.98
CA HIS A 232 22.21 -12.39 -0.17
C HIS A 232 21.28 -13.36 -0.91
N CYS A 233 21.27 -13.34 -2.26
CA CYS A 233 20.54 -14.32 -3.07
C CYS A 233 21.24 -15.67 -3.18
N VAL A 234 22.50 -15.75 -2.73
CA VAL A 234 23.38 -16.90 -2.85
C VAL A 234 23.74 -17.40 -1.45
N PRO A 235 22.77 -17.78 -0.59
CA PRO A 235 23.15 -18.68 0.48
C PRO A 235 23.63 -19.96 -0.24
N PHE A 236 24.87 -20.38 0.02
CA PHE A 236 25.59 -21.54 -0.55
C PHE A 236 26.57 -21.34 -1.73
N VAL A 237 27.24 -20.18 -1.85
CA VAL A 237 28.58 -20.16 -2.48
C VAL A 237 29.64 -20.03 -1.40
N VAL A 238 29.88 -21.15 -0.71
CA VAL A 238 31.20 -21.77 -0.47
C VAL A 238 30.96 -23.27 -0.35
#